data_AF-A0A2V9KZU7-F1
#
_entry.id   AF-A0A2V9KZU7-F1
#
_cell.length_a   1.000
_cell.length_b   1.000
_cell.length_c   1.000
_cell.angle_alpha   90.00
_cell.angle_beta   90.00
_cell.angle_gamma   90.00
#
_symmetry.space_group_name_H-M   'P 1'
#
loop_
_entity.id
_entity.type
_entity.pdbx_description
1 polymer ?
#
loop_
_entity_poly.entity_id
_entity_poly.type
_entity_poly.pdbx_seq_one_letter_code
_entity_poly.pdbx_strand_id
1 'polypeptide(L)' 'MIEKGVFYGDAVGEFEKTFIKSVLEKNSGNRSQAAKALGIHRNTLGRKLEELGLNNHHKARKTAAR' A
#
# COMPACT_ATOMS: atom_id res chain seq x y z
N MET A 1 -14.47 -8.32 24.67
CA MET A 1 -13.89 -6.98 24.45
C MET A 1 -12.39 -7.16 24.28
N ILE A 2 -11.82 -6.75 23.16
CA ILE A 2 -10.46 -6.17 23.19
C ILE A 2 -10.71 -4.75 23.70
N GLU A 3 -10.05 -4.36 24.79
CA GLU A 3 -10.47 -3.33 25.78
C GLU A 3 -10.67 -1.88 25.27
N LYS A 4 -10.60 -1.61 23.97
CA LYS A 4 -11.06 -0.37 23.34
C LYS A 4 -11.66 -0.71 21.99
N GLY A 5 -12.90 -0.31 21.75
CA GLY A 5 -13.67 -0.66 20.55
C GLY A 5 -12.94 -0.26 19.26
N VAL A 6 -12.23 -1.21 18.66
CA VAL A 6 -11.80 -1.11 17.27
C VAL A 6 -13.01 -1.50 16.44
N PHE A 7 -13.56 -0.55 15.67
CA PHE A 7 -14.64 -0.88 14.77
C PHE A 7 -14.10 -1.85 13.71
N TYR A 8 -14.91 -2.82 13.31
CA TYR A 8 -14.50 -3.82 12.32
C TYR A 8 -13.91 -3.19 11.05
N GLY A 9 -14.46 -2.05 10.61
CA GLY A 9 -13.93 -1.28 9.49
C GLY A 9 -12.48 -0.81 9.70
N ASP A 10 -12.15 -0.33 10.90
CA ASP A 10 -10.80 0.14 11.23
C ASP A 10 -9.81 -1.03 11.28
N ALA A 11 -10.24 -2.17 11.84
CA ALA A 11 -9.41 -3.37 11.89
C ALA A 11 -9.10 -3.92 10.49
N VAL A 12 -10.09 -3.92 9.59
CA VAL A 12 -9.91 -4.33 8.19
C VAL A 12 -8.98 -3.36 7.45
N GLY A 13 -9.13 -2.05 7.67
CA GLY A 13 -8.28 -1.02 7.05
C GLY A 13 -6.81 -1.16 7.46
N GLU A 14 -6.53 -1.29 8.77
CA GLU A 14 -5.16 -1.43 9.27
C GLU A 14 -4.54 -2.78 8.88
N PHE A 15 -5.33 -3.85 8.83
CA PHE A 15 -4.89 -5.13 8.31
C PHE A 15 -4.51 -5.01 6.83
N GLU A 16 -5.37 -4.42 5.99
CA GLU A 16 -5.11 -4.25 4.56
C GLU A 16 -3.84 -3.44 4.32
N LYS A 17 -3.65 -2.34 5.07
CA LYS A 17 -2.44 -1.50 5.01
C LYS A 17 -1.18 -2.29 5.34
N THR A 18 -1.19 -3.03 6.44
CA THR A 18 -0.04 -3.81 6.90
C THR A 18 0.27 -4.95 5.93
N PHE A 19 -0.78 -5.60 5.41
CA PHE A 19 -0.66 -6.70 4.47
C PHE A 19 -0.05 -6.26 3.14
N ILE A 20 -0.58 -5.18 2.54
CA ILE A 20 -0.05 -4.63 1.29
C ILE A 20 1.40 -4.16 1.46
N LYS A 21 1.72 -3.52 2.60
CA LYS A 21 3.09 -3.10 2.92
C LYS A 21 4.05 -4.30 2.98
N SER A 22 3.68 -5.36 3.70
CA SER A 22 4.51 -6.57 3.81
C SER A 22 4.75 -7.23 2.44
N VAL A 23 3.74 -7.29 1.58
CA VAL A 23 3.89 -7.85 0.23
C VAL A 23 4.78 -6.96 -0.63
N LEU A 24 4.66 -5.63 -0.55
CA LEU A 24 5.56 -4.72 -1.24
C LEU A 24 7.01 -4.88 -0.80
N GLU A 25 7.27 -4.99 0.51
CA GLU A 25 8.62 -5.20 1.06
C GLU A 25 9.21 -6.52 0.57
N LYS A 26 8.44 -7.61 0.57
CA LYS A 26 8.87 -8.92 0.02
C LYS A 26 9.19 -8.88 -1.47
N ASN A 27 8.56 -7.97 -2.22
CA ASN A 27 8.77 -7.79 -3.65
C ASN A 27 9.71 -6.61 -3.97
N SER A 28 10.49 -6.13 -2.99
CA SER A 28 11.44 -5.00 -3.15
C SER A 28 10.80 -3.73 -3.74
N GLY A 29 9.54 -3.46 -3.42
CA GLY A 29 8.77 -2.33 -3.94
C GLY A 29 8.23 -2.50 -5.37
N ASN A 30 8.38 -3.68 -5.98
CA ASN A 30 7.84 -3.94 -7.31
C ASN A 30 6.32 -4.12 -7.28
N ARG A 31 5.60 -3.05 -7.62
CA ARG A 31 4.13 -3.00 -7.63
C ARG A 31 3.50 -4.05 -8.55
N SER A 32 4.12 -4.37 -9.67
CA SER A 32 3.58 -5.35 -10.61
C SER A 32 3.67 -6.78 -10.06
N GLN A 33 4.78 -7.12 -9.39
CA GLN A 33 4.93 -8.42 -8.73
C GLN A 33 4.07 -8.50 -7.46
N ALA A 34 4.01 -7.43 -6.67
CA ALA A 34 3.12 -7.35 -5.52
C ALA A 34 1.64 -7.50 -5.91
N ALA A 35 1.20 -6.87 -6.99
CA ALA A 35 -0.17 -7.01 -7.50
C ALA A 35 -0.47 -8.47 -7.92
N LYS A 36 0.48 -9.13 -8.60
CA LYS A 36 0.37 -10.56 -8.93
C LYS A 36 0.29 -11.43 -7.66
N ALA A 37 1.13 -11.16 -6.67
CA ALA A 37 1.15 -11.89 -5.39
C ALA A 37 -0.14 -11.69 -4.58
N LEU A 38 -0.75 -10.50 -4.66
CA LEU A 38 -2.03 -10.18 -4.06
C LEU A 38 -3.24 -10.68 -4.87
N GLY A 39 -3.02 -11.17 -6.09
CA GLY A 39 -4.10 -11.62 -6.98
C GLY A 39 -5.00 -10.49 -7.49
N ILE A 40 -4.51 -9.24 -7.50
CA ILE A 40 -5.28 -8.06 -7.93
C ILE A 40 -4.66 -7.37 -9.13
N HIS A 41 -5.45 -6.60 -9.85
CA HIS A 41 -4.92 -5.78 -10.93
C HIS A 41 -3.99 -4.68 -10.39
N ARG A 42 -2.88 -4.41 -11.08
CA ARG A 42 -1.89 -3.39 -10.65
C ARG A 42 -2.50 -2.01 -10.42
N ASN A 43 -3.52 -1.64 -11.21
CA ASN A 43 -4.19 -0.34 -11.08
C ASN A 43 -5.02 -0.29 -9.79
N THR A 44 -5.62 -1.42 -9.39
CA THR A 44 -6.33 -1.54 -8.11
C THR A 44 -5.35 -1.43 -6.95
N LEU A 45 -4.18 -2.08 -7.06
CA LEU A 45 -3.11 -1.89 -6.07
C LEU A 45 -2.66 -0.43 -6.00
N GLY A 46 -2.51 0.24 -7.15
CA GLY A 46 -2.17 1.66 -7.23
C GLY A 46 -3.16 2.54 -6.46
N ARG A 47 -4.46 2.40 -6.74
CA ARG A 47 -5.52 3.13 -6.03
C ARG A 47 -5.49 2.87 -4.52
N LYS A 48 -5.40 1.61 -4.11
CA LYS A 48 -5.29 1.25 -2.69
C LYS A 48 -4.07 1.87 -2.01
N LEU A 49 -2.92 1.93 -2.69
CA LEU A 49 -1.72 2.58 -2.15
C LEU A 49 -1.88 4.09 -2.00
N GLU A 50 -2.66 4.74 -2.88
CA GLU A 50 -3.01 6.16 -2.76
C GLU A 50 -3.97 6.39 -1.60
N GLU A 51 -5.03 5.60 -1.50
CA GLU A 51 -6.03 5.66 -0.42
C GLU A 51 -5.40 5.41 0.96
N LEU A 52 -4.44 4.49 1.04
CA LEU A 52 -3.74 4.13 2.28
C LEU A 52 -2.52 5.02 2.59
N GLY A 53 -2.20 5.99 1.73
CA GLY A 53 -1.03 6.86 1.88
C GLY A 53 0.33 6.13 1.82
N LEU A 54 0.35 4.90 1.28
CA LEU A 54 1.55 4.06 1.13
C LEU A 54 2.30 4.33 -0.18
N ASN A 55 1.80 5.25 -1.00
CA ASN A 55 2.41 5.59 -2.26
C ASN A 55 3.73 6.34 -1.98
N ASN A 56 4.85 5.61 -2.04
CA ASN A 56 6.20 6.13 -1.88
C ASN A 56 6.59 6.98 -3.10
N HIS A 57 5.87 8.08 -3.35
CA HIS A 57 6.35 9.18 -4.16
C HIS A 57 7.40 9.91 -3.32
N HIS A 58 8.60 9.34 -3.24
CA HIS A 58 9.76 10.21 -3.22
C HIS A 58 9.64 11.05 -4.50
N LYS A 59 9.12 12.27 -4.38
CA LYS A 59 9.42 13.36 -5.31
C LYS A 59 10.95 13.49 -5.28
N ALA A 60 11.65 12.66 -6.04
CA ALA A 60 12.97 12.98 -6.52
C ALA A 60 12.77 14.33 -7.20
N ARG A 61 13.28 15.39 -6.57
CA ARG A 61 13.43 16.69 -7.18
C ARG A 61 14.03 16.43 -8.56
N LYS A 62 13.25 16.61 -9.63
CA LYS A 62 13.86 16.91 -10.92
C LYS A 62 14.41 18.32 -10.78
N THR A 63 15.64 18.37 -10.30
CA THR A 63 16.55 19.50 -10.46
C THR A 63 16.54 19.89 -11.94
N ALA A 64 16.62 21.21 -12.15
CA ALA A 64 16.69 21.90 -13.42
C ALA A 64 17.41 21.15 -14.55
N ALA A 65 16.77 21.14 -15.72
CA ALA A 65 17.46 21.04 -17.01
C ALA A 65 16.49 21.47 -18.13
N ARG A 66 16.37 22.78 -18.33
CA ARG A 66 16.43 23.47 -19.63
C ARG A 66 16.38 24.98 -19.42
#